data_AF-A0A0Q9WR66-F1
#
_entry.id   AF-A0A0Q9WR66-F1
#
_cell.length_a   1.000
_cell.length_b   1.000
_cell.length_c   1.000
_cell.angle_alpha   90.00
_cell.angle_beta   90.00
_cell.angle_gamma   90.00
#
_symmetry.space_group_name_H-M   'P 1'
#
loop_
_entity.id
_entity.type
_entity.pdbx_description
1 polymer ?
#
loop_
_entity_poly.entity_id
_entity_poly.type
_entity_poly.pdbx_seq_one_letter_code
_entity_poly.pdbx_strand_id
1 'polypeptide(L)'
;MSLKYSFLVGGILAAFHVVHVNVAVLKRFNGYKPFLYNTTIDGCKCLASQKKNILHNFFYSFISQVSNLNHSCPYDHDIILDKLTIEFLNYQLVDVLPAPEGDYAVFTNWYSSGNSRAEIQVYGTLS
;
A
#
# COMPACT_ATOMS: atom_id res chain seq x y z
N MET A 1 8.79 15.56 1.39
CA MET A 1 7.57 14.74 1.55
C MET A 1 7.00 14.90 2.96
N SER A 2 5.75 15.30 3.13
CA SER A 2 5.09 15.41 4.45
C SER A 2 4.18 14.19 4.65
N LEU A 3 4.67 13.19 5.36
CA LEU A 3 3.91 11.98 5.68
C LEU A 3 2.88 12.29 6.78
N LYS A 4 1.68 12.72 6.37
CA LYS A 4 0.52 12.71 7.27
C LYS A 4 -0.06 11.30 7.27
N TYR A 5 0.37 10.47 8.22
CA TYR A 5 -0.30 9.19 8.46
C TYR A 5 -1.54 9.43 9.32
N SER A 6 -2.74 9.31 8.75
CA SER A 6 -3.95 9.13 9.56
C SER A 6 -4.18 7.63 9.70
N PHE A 7 -3.72 7.06 10.81
CA PHE A 7 -4.01 5.69 11.19
C PHE A 7 -5.37 5.66 11.88
N LEU A 8 -6.45 5.36 11.16
CA LEU A 8 -7.67 4.85 11.79
C LEU A 8 -7.46 3.36 12.06
N VAL A 9 -6.58 3.03 13.01
CA VAL A 9 -6.41 1.65 13.48
C VAL A 9 -7.49 1.39 14.51
N GLY A 10 -8.65 0.91 14.04
CA GLY A 10 -9.52 0.12 14.91
C GLY A 10 -8.81 -1.20 15.18
N GLY A 11 -8.54 -1.48 16.46
CA GLY A 11 -7.67 -2.58 16.93
C GLY A 11 -7.72 -3.84 16.07
N ILE A 12 -6.54 -4.27 15.60
CA ILE A 12 -6.33 -5.52 14.89
C ILE A 12 -6.43 -6.64 15.95
N LEU A 13 -7.57 -7.35 16.01
CA LEU A 13 -7.78 -8.48 16.93
C LEU A 13 -8.53 -9.65 16.28
N ALA A 14 -8.54 -9.78 14.95
CA ALA A 14 -9.16 -10.91 14.28
C ALA A 14 -8.23 -11.52 13.23
N ALA A 15 -8.13 -12.85 13.24
CA ALA A 15 -7.42 -13.61 12.22
C ALA A 15 -7.91 -13.23 10.82
N PHE A 16 -6.99 -12.79 9.94
CA PHE A 16 -7.31 -12.38 8.59
C PHE A 16 -7.15 -13.57 7.63
N HIS A 17 -8.28 -14.09 7.14
CA HIS A 17 -8.30 -15.15 6.13
C HIS A 17 -7.97 -14.66 4.72
N VAL A 18 -8.51 -13.51 4.32
CA VAL A 18 -8.25 -12.84 3.04
C VAL A 18 -8.25 -11.34 3.25
N VAL A 19 -7.14 -10.69 2.92
CA VAL A 19 -7.02 -9.23 2.94
C VAL A 19 -7.06 -8.74 1.50
N HIS A 20 -8.06 -7.94 1.15
CA HIS A 20 -8.06 -7.19 -0.10
C HIS A 20 -7.55 -5.79 0.19
N VAL A 21 -6.64 -5.28 -0.64
CA VAL A 21 -6.09 -3.95 -0.51
C VAL A 21 -6.41 -3.19 -1.79
N ASN A 22 -7.30 -2.21 -1.70
CA ASN A 22 -7.44 -1.23 -2.78
C ASN A 22 -6.32 -0.22 -2.66
N VAL A 23 -5.69 0.11 -3.79
CA VAL A 23 -4.66 1.15 -3.92
C VAL A 23 -5.08 2.09 -5.03
N ALA A 24 -5.24 3.37 -4.68
CA ALA A 24 -5.50 4.45 -5.61
C ALA A 24 -4.39 5.48 -5.52
N VAL A 25 -3.68 5.68 -6.63
CA VAL A 25 -2.67 6.71 -6.77
C VAL A 25 -3.32 7.93 -7.44
N LEU A 26 -3.07 9.11 -6.90
CA LEU A 26 -3.61 10.37 -7.38
C LEU A 26 -2.49 11.37 -7.59
N LYS A 27 -2.59 12.15 -8.67
CA LYS A 27 -1.72 13.30 -8.93
C LYS A 27 -2.51 14.59 -8.79
N ARG A 28 -1.90 15.60 -8.17
CA ARG A 28 -2.50 16.92 -8.02
C ARG A 28 -2.33 17.72 -9.31
N PHE A 29 -3.46 18.17 -9.84
CA PHE A 29 -3.55 19.20 -10.86
C PHE A 29 -4.42 20.33 -10.27
N ASN A 30 -5.58 20.62 -10.87
CA ASN A 30 -6.64 21.45 -10.26
C ASN A 30 -7.46 20.65 -9.21
N GLY A 31 -6.76 19.97 -8.30
CA GLY A 31 -7.30 18.95 -7.41
C GLY A 31 -6.63 17.58 -7.62
N TYR A 32 -6.82 16.66 -6.67
CA TYR A 32 -6.32 15.29 -6.79
C TYR A 32 -7.16 14.50 -7.78
N LYS A 33 -6.53 13.97 -8.82
CA LYS A 33 -7.17 13.14 -9.84
C LYS A 33 -6.50 11.77 -9.91
N PRO A 34 -7.24 10.69 -10.20
CA PRO A 34 -6.66 9.36 -10.38
C PRO A 34 -5.48 9.39 -11.36
N PHE A 35 -4.38 8.74 -10.99
CA PHE A 35 -3.14 8.69 -11.74
C PHE A 35 -2.58 7.27 -11.75
N LEU A 36 -2.36 6.72 -12.96
CA LEU A 36 -1.87 5.37 -13.25
C LEU A 36 -2.70 4.20 -12.70
N TYR A 37 -2.90 4.11 -11.38
CA TYR A 37 -3.43 2.91 -10.73
C TYR A 37 -4.59 3.22 -9.78
N ASN A 38 -5.71 2.53 -10.02
CA ASN A 38 -6.78 2.31 -9.06
C ASN A 38 -7.13 0.82 -9.15
N THR A 39 -6.54 0.01 -8.28
CA THR A 39 -6.66 -1.45 -8.36
C THR A 39 -6.85 -2.05 -6.97
N THR A 40 -7.49 -3.21 -6.92
CA THR A 40 -7.66 -3.99 -5.70
C THR A 40 -6.86 -5.27 -5.81
N ILE A 41 -5.96 -5.45 -4.85
CA ILE A 41 -5.03 -6.57 -4.76
C ILE A 41 -5.57 -7.55 -3.71
N ASP A 42 -5.70 -8.81 -4.09
CA ASP A 42 -5.90 -9.91 -3.15
C ASP A 42 -4.54 -10.26 -2.53
N GLY A 43 -4.32 -9.83 -1.28
CA GLY A 43 -3.03 -9.96 -0.60
C GLY A 43 -2.59 -11.42 -0.46
N CYS A 44 -3.53 -12.32 -0.20
CA CYS A 44 -3.22 -13.75 -0.07
C CYS A 44 -2.78 -14.35 -1.41
N LYS A 45 -3.44 -14.00 -2.52
CA LYS A 45 -3.00 -14.42 -3.86
C LYS A 45 -1.68 -13.78 -4.27
N CYS A 46 -1.46 -12.52 -3.91
CA CYS A 46 -0.19 -11.83 -4.17
C CYS A 46 0.99 -12.57 -3.56
N LEU A 47 0.82 -13.06 -2.32
CA LEU A 47 1.86 -13.80 -1.59
C LEU A 47 2.02 -15.24 -2.07
N ALA A 48 0.92 -15.91 -2.41
CA ALA A 48 0.97 -17.26 -2.97
C ALA A 48 1.56 -17.31 -4.40
N SER A 49 1.53 -16.19 -5.13
CA SER A 49 1.95 -16.13 -6.53
C SER A 49 2.74 -14.87 -6.88
N GLN A 50 3.80 -14.61 -6.12
CA GLN A 50 4.73 -13.46 -6.27
C GLN A 50 5.40 -13.32 -7.65
N LYS A 51 5.14 -14.21 -8.62
CA LYS A 51 5.80 -14.19 -9.95
C LYS A 51 4.89 -13.84 -11.12
N LYS A 52 3.59 -13.66 -10.91
CA LYS A 52 2.63 -13.57 -12.03
C LYS A 52 2.14 -12.15 -12.38
N ASN A 53 2.28 -11.17 -11.49
CA ASN A 53 1.75 -9.83 -11.71
C ASN A 53 2.76 -8.76 -11.29
N ILE A 54 3.34 -8.06 -12.28
CA ILE A 54 4.37 -7.03 -12.09
C ILE A 54 3.84 -5.88 -11.21
N LEU A 55 2.58 -5.49 -11.39
CA LEU A 55 1.97 -4.40 -10.62
C LEU A 55 1.82 -4.78 -9.15
N HIS A 56 1.40 -6.02 -8.87
CA HIS A 56 1.29 -6.51 -7.49
C HIS A 56 2.67 -6.60 -6.84
N ASN A 57 3.68 -7.04 -7.58
CA ASN A 57 5.06 -7.09 -7.09
C ASN A 57 5.62 -5.70 -6.78
N PHE A 58 5.30 -4.71 -7.61
CA PHE A 58 5.66 -3.32 -7.34
C PHE A 58 5.05 -2.83 -6.03
N PHE A 59 3.74 -2.97 -5.82
CA PHE A 59 3.14 -2.54 -4.55
C PHE A 59 3.58 -3.39 -3.35
N TYR A 60 3.84 -4.68 -3.55
CA TYR A 60 4.36 -5.54 -2.50
C TYR A 60 5.79 -5.17 -2.10
N SER A 61 6.63 -4.66 -3.02
CA SER A 61 8.00 -4.22 -2.70
C SER A 61 8.00 -3.19 -1.56
N PHE A 62 7.02 -2.27 -1.55
CA PHE A 62 6.89 -1.22 -0.54
C PHE A 62 6.72 -1.73 0.89
N ILE A 63 6.12 -2.91 1.07
CA ILE A 63 5.76 -3.43 2.39
C ILE A 63 6.57 -4.68 2.76
N SER A 64 7.07 -5.42 1.77
CA SER A 64 7.77 -6.70 1.96
C SER A 64 8.99 -6.64 2.87
N GLN A 65 9.74 -5.53 2.89
CA GLN A 65 10.95 -5.38 3.70
C GLN A 65 10.69 -4.81 5.09
N VAL A 66 9.52 -4.22 5.28
CA VAL A 66 9.14 -3.44 6.46
C VAL A 66 7.99 -4.09 7.23
N SER A 67 7.51 -5.26 6.80
CA SER A 67 6.39 -5.95 7.44
C SER A 67 6.64 -7.43 7.67
N ASN A 68 5.90 -8.01 8.61
CA ASN A 68 5.86 -9.45 8.85
C ASN A 68 4.93 -10.20 7.86
N LEU A 69 4.60 -9.60 6.71
CA LEU A 69 3.70 -10.17 5.70
C LEU A 69 4.35 -11.25 4.81
N ASN A 70 5.48 -11.81 5.20
CA ASN A 70 6.28 -12.71 4.37
C ASN A 70 5.83 -14.19 4.37
N HIS A 71 4.70 -14.52 5.00
CA HIS A 71 4.17 -15.87 5.06
C HIS A 71 2.85 -16.02 4.29
N SER A 72 2.47 -17.27 4.00
CA SER A 72 1.18 -17.58 3.37
C SER A 72 0.03 -17.36 4.35
N CYS A 73 -1.09 -16.82 3.85
CA CYS A 73 -2.35 -16.75 4.60
C CYS A 73 -2.82 -18.13 5.10
N PRO A 74 -3.63 -18.20 6.18
CA PRO A 74 -4.22 -17.08 6.94
C PRO A 74 -3.23 -16.41 7.91
N TYR A 75 -3.48 -15.14 8.21
CA TYR A 75 -2.78 -14.41 9.27
C TYR A 75 -3.53 -14.58 10.58
N ASP A 76 -2.92 -15.22 11.56
CA ASP A 76 -3.47 -15.41 12.92
C ASP A 76 -2.79 -14.52 13.97
N HIS A 77 -1.84 -13.69 13.54
CA HIS A 77 -1.10 -12.73 14.36
C HIS A 77 -1.22 -11.31 13.81
N ASP A 78 -0.83 -10.32 14.64
CA ASP A 78 -0.82 -8.91 14.26
C ASP A 78 0.07 -8.65 13.05
N ILE A 79 -0.42 -7.82 12.12
CA ILE A 79 0.38 -7.33 11.01
C ILE A 79 1.16 -6.11 11.50
N ILE A 80 2.48 -6.25 11.49
CA ILE A 80 3.41 -5.20 11.90
C ILE A 80 3.96 -4.56 10.64
N LEU A 81 4.00 -3.23 10.62
CA LEU A 81 4.63 -2.45 9.57
C LEU A 81 5.59 -1.45 10.24
N ASP A 82 6.89 -1.76 10.20
CA ASP A 82 7.96 -1.03 10.90
C ASP A 82 8.88 -0.32 9.91
N LYS A 83 9.12 0.98 10.13
CA LYS A 83 10.08 1.84 9.38
C LYS A 83 9.84 1.97 7.86
N LEU A 84 8.70 2.53 7.46
CA LEU A 84 8.60 3.20 6.14
C LEU A 84 9.41 4.51 6.17
N THR A 85 10.63 4.48 5.63
CA THR A 85 11.46 5.68 5.51
C THR A 85 11.14 6.47 4.23
N ILE A 86 11.33 7.79 4.27
CA ILE A 86 11.17 8.66 3.10
C ILE A 86 12.14 8.26 1.98
N GLU A 87 13.35 7.85 2.34
CA GLU A 87 14.38 7.42 1.39
C GLU A 87 13.95 6.17 0.61
N PHE A 88 13.40 5.17 1.30
CA PHE A 88 12.89 3.96 0.66
C PHE A 88 11.69 4.25 -0.26
N LEU A 89 10.79 5.14 0.17
CA LEU A 89 9.65 5.57 -0.66
C LEU A 89 10.12 6.33 -1.91
N ASN A 90 11.11 7.22 -1.78
CA ASN A 90 11.68 7.94 -2.91
C ASN A 90 12.33 6.98 -3.92
N TYR A 91 13.11 5.99 -3.47
CA TYR A 91 13.71 4.99 -4.36
C TYR A 91 12.66 4.28 -5.22
N GLN A 92 11.57 3.81 -4.60
CA GLN A 92 10.51 3.12 -5.36
C GLN A 92 9.76 4.07 -6.33
N LEU A 93 9.60 5.34 -5.98
CA LEU A 93 8.83 6.32 -6.76
C LEU A 93 9.64 7.10 -7.81
N VAL A 94 10.98 7.03 -7.76
CA VAL A 94 11.87 7.70 -8.72
C VAL A 94 12.57 6.67 -9.60
N ASP A 95 13.20 5.66 -8.98
CA ASP A 95 14.10 4.75 -9.69
C ASP A 95 13.35 3.53 -10.28
N VAL A 96 12.30 3.05 -9.61
CA VAL A 96 11.55 1.86 -10.05
C VAL A 96 10.40 2.23 -10.99
N LEU A 97 9.61 3.25 -10.63
CA LEU A 97 8.57 3.81 -11.48
C LEU A 97 8.86 5.30 -11.63
N PRO A 98 9.41 5.78 -12.77
CA PRO A 98 9.83 7.18 -12.95
C PRO A 98 8.60 8.10 -13.05
N ALA A 99 7.96 8.34 -11.92
CA ALA A 99 6.81 9.22 -11.82
C ALA A 99 7.28 10.66 -12.11
N PRO A 100 6.53 11.43 -12.91
CA PRO A 100 6.89 12.81 -13.18
C PRO A 100 6.82 13.65 -11.90
N GLU A 101 7.60 14.72 -11.81
CA GLU A 101 7.54 15.64 -10.67
C GLU A 101 6.11 16.16 -10.41
N GLY A 102 5.83 16.46 -9.14
CA GLY A 102 4.57 17.05 -8.68
C GLY A 102 4.09 16.52 -7.33
N ASP A 103 2.91 16.97 -6.95
CA ASP A 103 2.22 16.53 -5.73
C ASP A 103 1.38 15.28 -5.99
N TYR A 104 1.49 14.29 -5.11
CA TYR A 104 0.80 13.01 -5.17
C TYR A 104 0.05 12.71 -3.87
N ALA A 105 -0.98 11.89 -4.00
CA ALA A 105 -1.62 11.22 -2.89
C ALA A 105 -1.78 9.72 -3.21
N VAL A 106 -1.60 8.87 -2.21
CA VAL A 106 -1.83 7.43 -2.31
C VAL A 106 -2.83 7.05 -1.24
N PHE A 107 -3.99 6.57 -1.67
CA PHE A 107 -5.04 6.10 -0.78
C PHE A 107 -5.06 4.58 -0.82
N THR A 108 -5.09 3.96 0.35
CA THR A 108 -5.23 2.52 0.48
C THR A 108 -6.37 2.19 1.41
N ASN A 109 -7.20 1.22 1.01
CA ASN A 109 -8.28 0.71 1.83
C ASN A 109 -8.12 -0.80 1.98
N TRP A 110 -8.13 -1.24 3.24
CA TRP A 110 -7.82 -2.60 3.65
C TRP A 110 -9.12 -3.27 4.07
N TYR A 111 -9.48 -4.34 3.36
CA TYR A 111 -10.71 -5.08 3.57
C TYR A 111 -10.42 -6.48 4.07
N SER A 112 -11.23 -6.94 5.01
CA SER A 112 -11.23 -8.32 5.48
C SER A 112 -12.64 -8.84 5.56
N SER A 113 -12.88 -10.00 4.94
CA SER A 113 -14.20 -10.63 4.88
C SER A 113 -15.29 -9.64 4.41
N GLY A 114 -14.94 -8.82 3.41
CA GLY A 114 -15.82 -7.80 2.81
C GLY A 114 -15.96 -6.49 3.61
N ASN A 115 -15.43 -6.39 4.82
CA ASN A 115 -15.53 -5.19 5.67
C ASN A 115 -14.24 -4.38 5.62
N SER A 116 -14.34 -3.05 5.52
CA SER A 116 -13.17 -2.15 5.65
C SER A 116 -12.65 -2.20 7.09
N ARG A 117 -11.34 -2.30 7.24
CA ARG A 117 -10.61 -2.45 8.51
C ARG A 117 -9.66 -1.30 8.76
N ALA A 118 -9.09 -0.74 7.70
CA ALA A 118 -8.23 0.42 7.78
C ALA A 118 -8.29 1.21 6.47
N GLU A 119 -8.19 2.53 6.60
CA GLU A 119 -7.96 3.44 5.49
C GLU A 119 -6.68 4.22 5.79
N ILE A 120 -5.78 4.29 4.81
CA ILE A 120 -4.52 5.02 4.93
C ILE A 120 -4.44 5.97 3.75
N GLN A 121 -4.25 7.26 4.04
CA GLN A 121 -4.02 8.28 3.04
C GLN A 121 -2.63 8.86 3.24
N VAL A 122 -1.81 8.79 2.20
CA VAL A 122 -0.46 9.33 2.19
C VAL A 122 -0.39 10.45 1.18
N TYR A 123 0.25 11.56 1.54
CA TYR A 123 0.45 12.72 0.67
C TYR A 123 1.94 12.99 0.54
N GLY A 124 2.39 13.35 -0.65
CA GLY A 124 3.81 13.60 -0.92
C GLY A 124 4.04 14.50 -2.12
N THR A 125 5.26 15.00 -2.21
CA THR A 125 5.73 15.81 -3.34
C THR A 125 7.00 15.14 -3.84
N LEU A 126 7.04 14.91 -5.15
CA LEU A 126 8.20 14.41 -5.89
C LEU A 126 8.84 15.58 -6.63
N SER A 127 10.11 15.86 -6.35
CA SER A 127 10.90 16.98 -6.83
C SER A 127 12.36 16.59 -6.99
#